data_AF-A0A8R7NVH6-F1
#
_entry.id   AF-A0A8R7NVH6-F1
#
_cell.length_a   1.000
_cell.length_b   1.000
_cell.length_c   1.000
_cell.angle_alpha   90.00
_cell.angle_beta   90.00
_cell.angle_gamma   90.00
#
_symmetry.space_group_name_H-M   'P 1'
#
loop_
_entity.id
_entity.type
_entity.pdbx_description
1 polymer ?
#
loop_
_entity_poly.entity_id
_entity_poly.type
_entity_poly.pdbx_seq_one_letter_code
_entity_poly.pdbx_strand_id
1 'polypeptide(L)'
;MDGFDSFITFTDDFSRYGYIYPIRDRSQALDKFKVFKAKVENQLNAKIKVVQLDDRGGEYYGRHAPYGKIPGPFAKFLSKNGIVAQYSMPGEPQQNGVAERRNRT
;
A
#
# COMPACT_ATOMS: atom_id res chain seq x y z
N MET A 1 18.61 -20.71 -4.01
CA MET A 1 17.31 -20.12 -4.35
C MET A 1 17.23 -18.80 -3.60
N ASP A 2 17.32 -17.68 -4.31
CA ASP A 2 17.39 -16.33 -3.74
C ASP A 2 16.06 -15.93 -3.09
N GLY A 3 15.85 -16.46 -1.89
CA GLY A 3 15.14 -15.97 -0.70
C GLY A 3 13.98 -14.98 -0.74
N PHE A 4 13.32 -14.65 -1.85
CA PHE A 4 12.16 -13.74 -1.89
C PHE A 4 11.07 -14.33 -2.77
N ASP A 5 9.90 -14.59 -2.17
CA ASP A 5 8.76 -15.26 -2.83
C ASP A 5 7.81 -14.26 -3.51
N SER A 6 7.94 -12.96 -3.21
CA SER A 6 7.05 -11.91 -3.71
C SER A 6 7.71 -10.53 -3.68
N PHE A 7 7.05 -9.55 -4.29
CA PHE A 7 7.43 -8.14 -4.23
C PHE A 7 6.24 -7.27 -3.85
N ILE A 8 6.52 -6.12 -3.24
CA ILE A 8 5.55 -5.05 -3.01
C ILE A 8 5.95 -3.83 -3.82
N THR A 9 4.97 -3.21 -4.46
CA THR A 9 5.17 -2.01 -5.28
C THR A 9 4.44 -0.84 -4.63
N PHE A 10 5.14 0.28 -4.47
CA PHE A 10 4.56 1.55 -4.07
C PHE A 10 4.67 2.53 -5.23
N THR A 11 3.55 3.09 -5.67
CA THR A 11 3.51 4.06 -6.76
C THR A 11 3.14 5.41 -6.22
N ASP A 12 3.95 6.41 -6.52
CA ASP A 12 3.59 7.80 -6.27
C ASP A 12 2.69 8.29 -7.41
N ASP A 13 1.48 8.77 -7.07
CA ASP A 13 0.49 9.18 -8.09
C ASP A 13 0.92 10.45 -8.84
N PHE A 14 1.60 11.37 -8.16
CA PHE A 14 2.02 12.65 -8.73
C PHE A 14 3.15 12.48 -9.75
N SER A 15 4.25 11.84 -9.37
CA SER A 15 5.44 11.64 -10.21
C SER A 15 5.35 10.39 -11.10
N ARG A 16 4.38 9.50 -10.86
CA ARG A 16 4.26 8.18 -11.48
C ARG A 16 5.48 7.29 -11.23
N TYR A 17 6.32 7.62 -10.25
CA TYR A 17 7.49 6.83 -9.92
C TYR A 17 7.09 5.61 -9.08
N GLY A 18 7.51 4.43 -9.54
CA GLY A 18 7.26 3.15 -8.87
C GLY A 18 8.49 2.69 -8.08
N TYR A 19 8.27 2.28 -6.84
CA TYR A 19 9.27 1.68 -5.96
C TYR A 19 8.94 0.21 -5.76
N ILE A 20 9.87 -0.68 -6.07
CA ILE A 20 9.71 -2.12 -5.92
C ILE A 20 10.60 -2.59 -4.77
N TYR A 21 10.01 -3.30 -3.81
CA TYR A 21 10.74 -3.91 -2.70
C TYR A 21 10.52 -5.42 -2.69
N PRO A 22 11.58 -6.23 -2.71
CA PRO A 22 11.45 -7.67 -2.53
C PRO A 22 11.04 -7.97 -1.09
N ILE A 23 10.11 -8.91 -0.92
CA ILE A 23 9.61 -9.35 0.38
C ILE A 23 9.58 -10.88 0.44
N ARG A 24 9.87 -11.43 1.62
CA ARG A 24 9.76 -12.89 1.85
C ARG A 24 8.38 -13.29 2.35
N ASP A 25 7.76 -12.37 3.09
CA ASP A 25 6.47 -12.57 3.73
C ASP A 25 5.72 -11.24 3.78
N ARG A 26 4.39 -11.31 3.78
CA ARG A 26 3.50 -10.13 3.81
C ARG A 26 3.63 -9.31 5.09
N SER A 27 4.07 -9.89 6.20
CA SER A 27 4.39 -9.16 7.43
C SER A 27 5.47 -8.10 7.23
N GLN A 28 6.36 -8.26 6.24
CA GLN A 28 7.40 -7.28 5.90
C GLN A 28 6.87 -6.05 5.17
N ALA A 29 5.64 -6.10 4.62
CA ALA A 29 5.07 -4.97 3.89
C ALA A 29 5.03 -3.69 4.73
N LEU A 30 4.69 -3.80 6.02
CA LEU A 30 4.68 -2.67 6.94
C LEU A 30 6.07 -2.07 7.13
N ASP A 31 7.09 -2.91 7.26
CA ASP A 31 8.47 -2.47 7.41
C ASP A 31 8.95 -1.74 6.15
N LYS A 32 8.72 -2.34 4.97
CA LYS A 32 9.04 -1.71 3.69
C LYS A 32 8.28 -0.40 3.48
N PHE A 33 7.02 -0.32 3.90
CA PHE A 33 6.24 0.91 3.82
C PHE A 33 6.80 2.02 4.70
N LYS A 34 7.28 1.71 5.92
CA LYS A 34 7.94 2.72 6.78
C LYS A 34 9.18 3.30 6.13
N VAL A 35 10.02 2.44 5.53
CA VAL A 35 11.23 2.86 4.80
C VAL A 35 10.84 3.73 3.60
N PHE A 36 9.85 3.29 2.82
CA PHE A 36 9.33 4.05 1.69
C PHE A 36 8.83 5.43 2.13
N LYS A 37 7.95 5.50 3.14
CA LYS A 37 7.42 6.75 3.70
C LYS A 37 8.54 7.71 4.09
N ALA A 38 9.49 7.26 4.92
CA ALA A 38 10.59 8.12 5.35
C ALA A 38 11.42 8.64 4.17
N LYS A 39 11.67 7.80 3.16
CA LYS A 39 12.41 8.19 1.96
C LYS A 39 11.67 9.25 1.15
N VAL A 40 10.41 9.01 0.78
CA VAL A 40 9.67 9.94 -0.08
C VAL A 40 9.32 11.23 0.63
N GLU A 41 8.97 11.18 1.93
CA GLU A 41 8.66 12.39 2.68
C GLU A 41 9.90 13.27 2.85
N ASN A 42 11.08 12.67 3.04
CA ASN A 42 12.33 13.41 3.13
C ASN A 42 12.79 13.96 1.78
N GLN A 43 12.62 13.20 0.69
CA GLN A 43 13.01 13.63 -0.66
C GLN A 43 12.11 14.74 -1.21
N LEU A 44 10.80 14.66 -0.96
CA LEU A 44 9.81 15.59 -1.50
C LEU A 44 9.46 16.72 -0.51
N ASN A 45 9.98 16.65 0.72
CA ASN A 45 9.61 17.52 1.83
C ASN A 45 8.07 17.66 2.00
N ALA A 46 7.36 16.56 1.80
CA ALA A 46 5.91 16.49 1.76
C ALA A 46 5.43 15.25 2.52
N LYS A 47 4.28 15.32 3.19
CA LYS A 47 3.72 14.18 3.93
C LYS A 47 2.80 13.33 3.06
N ILE A 48 2.88 12.02 3.22
CA ILE A 48 1.89 11.11 2.64
C ILE A 48 0.57 11.32 3.39
N LYS A 49 -0.49 11.66 2.66
CA LYS A 49 -1.83 11.89 3.25
C LYS A 49 -2.77 10.71 3.02
N VAL A 50 -2.66 10.10 1.85
CA VAL A 50 -3.56 9.03 1.39
C VAL A 50 -2.72 7.89 0.83
N VAL A 51 -3.11 6.66 1.14
CA VAL A 51 -2.56 5.44 0.54
C VAL A 51 -3.71 4.64 -0.04
N GLN A 52 -3.62 4.33 -1.32
CA GLN A 52 -4.54 3.41 -2.00
C GLN A 52 -3.96 2.00 -1.93
N LEU A 53 -4.73 1.06 -1.39
CA LEU A 53 -4.35 -0.34 -1.23
C LEU A 53 -5.12 -1.20 -2.23
N ASP A 54 -4.41 -1.91 -3.11
CA ASP A 54 -4.97 -3.00 -3.93
C ASP A 54 -5.01 -4.30 -3.10
N ASP A 55 -5.66 -4.23 -1.92
CA ASP A 55 -5.73 -5.33 -0.98
C ASP A 55 -7.02 -6.11 -1.20
N ARG A 56 -7.00 -7.02 -2.18
CA ARG A 56 -8.16 -7.86 -2.55
C ARG A 56 -8.66 -8.78 -1.43
N GLY A 57 -7.88 -8.97 -0.36
CA GLY A 57 -8.18 -9.90 0.74
C GLY A 57 -8.27 -9.26 2.13
N GLY A 58 -8.07 -7.96 2.27
CA GLY A 58 -8.05 -7.29 3.59
C GLY A 58 -6.87 -7.69 4.48
N GLU A 59 -5.87 -8.39 3.94
CA GLU A 59 -4.84 -9.08 4.72
C GLU A 59 -3.86 -8.11 5.39
N TYR A 60 -3.62 -6.96 4.78
CA TYR A 60 -2.74 -5.94 5.33
C TYR A 60 -3.47 -5.07 6.36
N TYR A 61 -4.75 -4.80 6.12
CA TYR A 61 -5.54 -3.90 6.97
C TYR A 61 -6.20 -4.58 8.16
N GLY A 62 -6.29 -5.91 8.16
CA GLY A 62 -6.79 -6.72 9.27
C GLY A 62 -8.09 -7.46 8.96
N ARG A 63 -8.47 -8.36 9.86
CA ARG A 63 -9.52 -9.35 9.61
C ARG A 63 -10.91 -8.81 9.93
N HIS A 64 -11.90 -9.27 9.17
CA HIS A 64 -13.30 -9.13 9.53
C HIS A 64 -13.61 -10.04 10.73
N ALA A 65 -14.19 -9.45 11.78
CA ALA A 65 -14.68 -10.16 12.96
C ALA A 65 -16.19 -9.89 13.11
N PRO A 66 -16.95 -10.72 13.85
CA PRO A 66 -18.40 -10.57 13.99
C PRO A 66 -18.85 -9.24 14.61
N TYR A 67 -17.95 -8.52 15.28
CA TYR A 67 -18.18 -7.21 15.91
C TYR A 67 -17.55 -6.05 15.12
N GLY A 68 -17.07 -6.28 13.90
CA GLY A 68 -16.47 -5.26 13.02
C GLY A 68 -15.10 -5.64 12.48
N LYS A 69 -14.48 -4.74 11.72
CA LYS A 69 -13.13 -4.95 11.16
C LYS A 69 -12.08 -4.69 12.25
N ILE A 70 -11.27 -5.70 12.58
CA ILE A 70 -10.17 -5.54 13.53
C ILE A 70 -8.97 -4.99 12.75
N PRO A 71 -8.50 -3.76 13.05
CA PRO A 71 -7.37 -3.18 12.33
C PRO A 71 -6.08 -3.96 12.62
N GLY A 72 -5.43 -4.40 11.56
CA GLY A 72 -4.12 -5.04 11.59
C GLY A 72 -3.00 -4.04 11.91
N PRO A 73 -1.75 -4.52 12.02
CA PRO A 73 -0.60 -3.68 12.31
C PRO A 73 -0.41 -2.53 11.30
N PHE A 74 -0.70 -2.79 10.02
CA PHE A 74 -0.58 -1.79 8.96
C PHE A 74 -1.64 -0.69 9.11
N ALA A 75 -2.90 -1.06 9.34
CA ALA A 75 -3.99 -0.13 9.59
C ALA A 75 -3.71 0.78 10.78
N LYS A 76 -3.28 0.19 11.90
CA LYS A 76 -2.91 0.94 13.11
C LYS A 76 -1.78 1.93 12.84
N PHE A 77 -0.79 1.54 12.04
CA PHE A 77 0.30 2.42 11.66
C PHE A 77 -0.19 3.62 10.83
N LEU A 78 -1.03 3.38 9.82
CA LEU A 78 -1.58 4.46 8.99
C LEU A 78 -2.39 5.44 9.83
N SER A 79 -3.31 4.95 10.66
CA SER A 79 -4.09 5.79 11.58
C SER A 79 -3.22 6.59 12.53
N LYS A 80 -2.17 5.98 13.10
CA LYS A 80 -1.22 6.67 13.99
C LYS A 80 -0.45 7.80 13.28
N ASN A 81 -0.21 7.66 11.98
CA ASN A 81 0.47 8.68 11.17
C ASN A 81 -0.51 9.67 10.52
N GLY A 82 -1.82 9.56 10.78
CA GLY A 82 -2.83 10.42 10.14
C GLY A 82 -2.99 10.17 8.64
N ILE A 83 -2.61 8.99 8.17
CA ILE A 83 -2.70 8.60 6.76
C ILE A 83 -4.04 7.91 6.52
N VAL A 84 -4.79 8.41 5.55
CA VAL A 84 -6.07 7.83 5.13
C VAL A 84 -5.81 6.66 4.18
N ALA A 85 -6.41 5.51 4.47
CA ALA A 85 -6.38 4.36 3.57
C ALA A 85 -7.62 4.36 2.67
N GLN A 86 -7.40 4.27 1.35
CA GLN A 86 -8.45 4.07 0.36
C GLN A 86 -8.34 2.65 -0.21
N TYR A 87 -9.49 2.03 -0.45
CA TYR A 87 -9.58 0.69 -1.02
C TYR A 87 -9.98 0.78 -2.47
N SER A 88 -9.29 0.02 -3.31
CA SER A 88 -9.77 -0.27 -4.66
C SER A 88 -10.47 -1.61 -4.62
N MET A 89 -11.80 -1.60 -4.63
CA MET A 89 -12.55 -2.83 -4.84
C MET A 89 -12.40 -3.26 -6.31
N PRO A 90 -12.04 -4.52 -6.59
CA PRO A 90 -12.03 -5.04 -7.95
C PRO A 90 -13.47 -5.07 -8.46
N GLY A 91 -13.85 -4.08 -9.28
CA GLY A 91 -15.21 -3.94 -9.81
C GLY A 91 -15.65 -2.50 -10.09
N GLU A 92 -14.98 -1.49 -9.53
CA GLU A 92 -15.24 -0.07 -9.84
C GLU A 92 -14.09 0.54 -10.66
N PRO A 93 -14.07 0.35 -12.00
CA PRO A 93 -13.04 0.89 -12.89
C PRO A 93 -12.97 2.43 -12.92
N GLN A 94 -13.88 3.12 -12.22
CA GLN A 94 -13.97 4.58 -12.26
C GLN A 94 -12.94 5.27 -11.35
N GLN A 95 -12.38 4.58 -10.34
CA GLN A 95 -11.27 5.09 -9.53
C GLN A 95 -9.88 4.68 -10.04
N ASN A 96 -9.81 3.74 -10.99
CA ASN A 96 -8.55 3.17 -11.51
C ASN A 96 -8.02 3.87 -12.78
N GLY A 97 -8.54 5.07 -13.10
CA GLY A 97 -8.31 5.74 -14.38
C GLY A 97 -6.85 6.02 -14.75
N VAL A 98 -5.91 5.94 -13.79
CA VAL A 98 -4.47 6.13 -14.09
C VAL A 98 -3.59 4.91 -13.84
N ALA A 99 -3.99 3.97 -12.98
CA ALA A 99 -3.21 2.76 -12.71
C ALA A 99 -3.46 1.64 -13.75
N GLU A 100 -4.68 1.50 -14.28
CA GLU A 100 -5.02 0.38 -15.19
C GLU A 100 -4.50 0.58 -16.63
N ARG A 101 -4.27 1.82 -17.07
CA ARG A 101 -3.91 2.10 -18.48
C ARG A 101 -2.46 1.78 -18.87
N ARG A 102 -1.59 1.37 -17.94
CA ARG A 102 -0.16 1.11 -18.23
C ARG A 102 0.25 -0.37 -18.30
N ASN A 103 -0.66 -1.32 -18.08
CA ASN A 103 -0.35 -2.76 -18.19
C ASN A 103 -0.79 -3.38 -19.53
N ARG A 104 -0.93 -2.58 -20.58
CA ARG A 104 -1.24 -3.06 -21.93
C ARG A 104 -0.42 -2.32 -22.99
N THR A 105 0.89 -2.52 -22.95
CA THR A 105 1.73 -2.45 -24.15
C THR A 105 2.79 -3.54 -24.01
#